data_AF-A0A6B0T7D2-F1
#
_entry.id   AF-A0A6B0T7D2-F1
#
_cell.length_a   1.000
_cell.length_b   1.000
_cell.length_c   1.000
_cell.angle_alpha   90.00
_cell.angle_beta   90.00
_cell.angle_gamma   90.00
#
_symmetry.space_group_name_H-M   'P 1'
#
loop_
_entity.id
_entity.type
_entity.pdbx_description
1 polymer ?
#
loop_
_entity_poly.entity_id
_entity_poly.type
_entity_poly.pdbx_seq_one_letter_code
_entity_poly.pdbx_strand_id
1 'polypeptide(L)' 'MALSDVLPNRPLTSSEVDELRGSDTFEQVETEESPTEGIDTIIVTTDGTDHRLHFAPQVGWHEHDH' A
#
# COMPACT_ATOMS: atom_id res chain seq x y z
N MET A 1 -8.90 12.25 -1.28
CA MET A 1 -8.31 11.71 -0.04
C MET A 1 -6.99 11.09 -0.45
N ALA A 2 -5.91 11.27 0.31
CA ALA A 2 -4.63 10.65 -0.04
C ALA A 2 -4.65 9.17 0.31
N LEU A 3 -3.99 8.32 -0.48
CA LEU A 3 -3.92 6.87 -0.26
C LEU A 3 -3.29 6.51 1.09
N SER A 4 -2.41 7.37 1.61
CA SER A 4 -1.82 7.27 2.94
C SER A 4 -2.81 7.46 4.10
N ASP A 5 -3.97 8.07 3.87
CA ASP A 5 -4.97 8.35 4.90
C ASP A 5 -5.82 7.11 5.24
N VAL A 6 -5.95 6.17 4.29
CA VAL A 6 -6.71 4.92 4.44
C VAL A 6 -5.87 3.78 5.02
N LEU A 7 -4.54 3.93 5.02
CA LEU A 7 -3.62 2.89 5.47
C LEU A 7 -3.26 3.07 6.96
N PRO A 8 -3.07 1.97 7.70
CA PRO A 8 -2.69 2.05 9.11
C PRO A 8 -1.26 2.56 9.25
N ASN A 9 -0.93 3.23 10.37
CA ASN A 9 0.43 3.69 10.70
C ASN A 9 1.39 2.54 11.11
N ARG A 10 1.40 1.47 10.33
CA ARG A 10 2.25 0.28 10.47
C ARG A 10 2.38 -0.43 9.11
N PRO A 11 3.36 -1.34 8.94
CA PRO A 11 3.38 -2.24 7.79
C PRO A 11 2.09 -3.06 7.72
N LEU A 12 1.62 -3.33 6.52
CA LEU A 12 0.42 -4.13 6.30
C LEU A 12 0.74 -5.60 6.52
N THR A 13 -0.27 -6.35 6.94
CA THR A 13 -0.24 -7.81 6.89
C THR A 13 -0.67 -8.31 5.52
N SER A 14 -0.32 -9.55 5.17
CA SER A 14 -0.78 -10.19 3.94
C SER A 14 -2.30 -10.23 3.83
N SER A 15 -3.01 -10.42 4.95
CA SER A 15 -4.47 -10.37 5.00
C SER A 15 -5.02 -8.97 4.69
N GLU A 16 -4.44 -7.92 5.28
CA GLU A 16 -4.88 -6.54 5.00
C GLU A 16 -4.65 -6.18 3.52
N VAL A 17 -3.56 -6.66 2.90
CA VAL A 17 -3.34 -6.47 1.45
C VAL A 17 -4.38 -7.21 0.62
N ASP A 18 -4.75 -8.43 1.00
CA ASP A 18 -5.81 -9.17 0.32
C ASP A 18 -7.17 -8.45 0.44
N GLU A 19 -7.46 -7.82 1.58
CA GLU A 19 -8.64 -6.96 1.73
C GLU A 19 -8.58 -5.70 0.85
N LEU A 20 -7.41 -5.06 0.72
CA LEU A 20 -7.21 -3.93 -0.18
C LEU A 20 -7.41 -4.33 -1.65
N ARG A 21 -6.92 -5.52 -2.05
CA ARG A 21 -7.15 -6.08 -3.40
C ARG A 21 -8.62 -6.32 -3.71
N GLY A 22 -9.42 -6.64 -2.69
CA GLY A 22 -10.87 -6.85 -2.81
C GLY A 22 -11.70 -5.58 -2.64
N SER A 23 -11.08 -4.42 -2.39
CA SER A 23 -11.77 -3.16 -2.15
C SER A 23 -12.13 -2.45 -3.46
N ASP A 24 -13.34 -1.89 -3.56
CA ASP A 24 -13.77 -1.00 -4.65
C ASP A 24 -12.96 0.31 -4.74
N THR A 25 -12.03 0.56 -3.81
CA THR A 25 -11.19 1.76 -3.80
C THR A 25 -10.03 1.67 -4.80
N PHE A 26 -9.52 0.46 -5.06
CA PHE A 26 -8.33 0.24 -5.87
C PHE A 26 -8.64 -0.68 -7.04
N GLU A 27 -8.14 -0.36 -8.22
CA GLU A 27 -8.29 -1.22 -9.39
C GLU A 27 -7.36 -2.43 -9.30
N GLN A 28 -6.15 -2.21 -8.80
CA GLN A 28 -5.13 -3.24 -8.63
C GLN A 28 -4.23 -2.92 -7.44
N VAL A 29 -3.81 -3.95 -6.70
CA VAL A 29 -2.88 -3.82 -5.58
C VAL A 29 -1.81 -4.90 -5.67
N GLU A 30 -0.57 -4.48 -5.86
CA GLU A 30 0.63 -5.31 -5.94
C GLU A 30 1.56 -5.06 -4.75
N THR A 31 2.39 -6.05 -4.45
CA THR A 31 3.36 -6.01 -3.34
C THR A 31 4.71 -6.34 -3.93
N GLU A 32 5.72 -5.52 -3.65
CA GLU A 32 7.03 -5.64 -4.30
C GLU A 32 7.85 -6.81 -3.77
N GLU A 33 7.69 -7.14 -2.48
CA GLU A 33 8.27 -8.32 -1.86
C GLU A 33 7.19 -9.17 -1.19
N SER A 34 7.40 -10.49 -1.18
CA SER A 34 6.63 -11.41 -0.35
C SER A 34 7.29 -11.44 1.03
N PRO A 35 6.79 -10.73 2.05
CA PRO A 35 7.55 -10.61 3.28
C PRO A 35 7.29 -11.83 4.15
N THR A 36 8.38 -12.35 4.69
CA THR A 36 8.32 -13.28 5.81
C THR A 36 7.83 -12.56 7.08
N GLU A 37 7.96 -11.22 7.14
CA GLU A 37 7.47 -10.35 8.22
C GLU A 37 7.08 -8.95 7.68
N GLY A 38 5.79 -8.64 7.54
CA GLY A 38 5.25 -7.29 7.27
C GLY A 38 5.48 -6.71 5.86
N ILE A 39 4.42 -6.18 5.24
CA ILE A 39 4.47 -5.52 3.93
C ILE A 39 4.65 -4.02 4.16
N ASP A 40 5.86 -3.52 3.93
CA ASP A 40 6.18 -2.09 3.99
C ASP A 40 6.05 -1.38 2.63
N THR A 41 6.00 -2.12 1.51
CA THR A 41 5.94 -1.54 0.17
C THR A 41 4.81 -2.15 -0.63
N ILE A 42 3.92 -1.29 -1.15
CA ILE A 42 2.79 -1.67 -2.01
C ILE A 42 2.72 -0.76 -3.24
N ILE A 43 2.18 -1.29 -4.32
CA ILE A 43 1.87 -0.55 -5.53
C ILE A 43 0.38 -0.66 -5.72
N VAL A 44 -0.32 0.47 -5.78
CA VAL A 44 -1.77 0.50 -5.98
C VAL A 44 -2.10 1.27 -7.25
N THR A 45 -3.00 0.73 -8.06
CA THR A 45 -3.49 1.37 -9.27
C THR A 45 -4.86 1.97 -8.98
N THR A 46 -5.00 3.27 -9.23
CA THR A 46 -6.26 4.02 -9.09
C THR A 46 -6.39 5.01 -10.24
N ASP A 47 -7.57 5.07 -10.85
CA ASP A 47 -7.86 5.88 -12.03
C ASP A 47 -6.82 5.69 -13.16
N GLY A 48 -6.34 4.46 -13.33
CA GLY A 48 -5.31 4.09 -14.30
C GLY A 48 -3.90 4.67 -14.02
N THR A 49 -3.66 5.18 -12.81
CA THR A 49 -2.35 5.66 -12.36
C THR A 49 -1.80 4.73 -11.28
N ASP A 50 -0.53 4.34 -11.42
CA ASP A 50 0.17 3.52 -10.43
C ASP A 50 0.81 4.40 -9.36
N HIS A 51 0.47 4.12 -8.11
CA HIS A 51 0.99 4.80 -6.93
C HIS A 51 1.81 3.82 -6.10
N ARG A 52 3.11 4.08 -6.00
CA ARG A 52 4.02 3.29 -5.16
C ARG A 52 4.08 3.89 -3.76
N LEU A 53 3.59 3.15 -2.77
CA LEU A 53 3.57 3.55 -1.38
C LEU A 53 4.59 2.75 -0.58
N HIS A 54 5.35 3.46 0.24
CA HIS A 54 6.32 2.88 1.16
C HIS A 54 6.03 3.35 2.59
N PHE A 55 6.09 2.42 3.53
CA PHE A 55 5.95 2.67 4.95
C PHE A 55 7.29 2.95 5.60
N ALA A 56 7.48 4.15 6.12
CA ALA A 56 8.57 4.47 7.03
C ALA A 56 8.03 4.70 8.45
N PRO A 57 8.57 4.07 9.50
CA PRO A 57 8.04 4.20 10.85
C PRO A 57 8.06 5.63 11.42
N GLN A 58 8.87 6.53 10.84
CA GLN A 58 8.94 7.94 11.24
C GLN A 58 7.94 8.84 10.50
N VAL A 59 7.45 8.42 9.32
CA VAL A 59 6.69 9.26 8.39
C VAL A 59 5.31 8.66 8.09
N GLY A 60 5.13 7.35 8.29
CA GLY A 60 3.97 6.59 7.84
C GLY A 60 4.10 6.17 6.37
N TRP A 61 2.96 5.84 5.78
CA TRP A 61 2.84 5.57 4.35
C TRP A 61 3.01 6.85 3.55
N HIS A 62 3.92 6.84 2.59
CA HIS A 62 4.17 7.95 1.69
C HIS A 62 4.44 7.44 0.28
N GLU A 63 4.07 8.25 -0.72
CA GLU A 63 4.38 7.97 -2.11
C GLU A 63 5.89 8.14 -2.34
N HIS A 64 6.52 7.12 -2.91
CA HIS A 64 7.92 7.20 -3.31
C HIS A 64 7.97 7.80 -4.72
N ASP A 65 8.02 9.13 -4.80
CA ASP A 65 8.31 9.86 -6.04
C ASP A 65 9.78 9.61 -6.40
N HIS A 66 10.03 9.05 -7.59
CA HIS A 66 11.38 8.84 -8.13
C HIS A 66 11.78 9.98 -9.06
#